data_AF-A0A0F9E634-F1
#
_entry.id   AF-A0A0F9E634-F1
#
_cell.length_a   1.000
_cell.length_b   1.000
_cell.length_c   1.000
_cell.angle_alpha   90.00
_cell.angle_beta   90.00
_cell.angle_gamma   90.00
#
_symmetry.space_group_name_H-M   'P 1'
#
loop_
_entity.id
_entity.type
_entity.pdbx_description
1 polymer ?
#
loop_
_entity_poly.entity_id
_entity_poly.type
_entity_poly.pdbx_seq_one_letter_code
_entity_poly.pdbx_strand_id
1 'polypeptide(L)'
;MSFRLADVKVGKKLTSGFIAVALIILAVGAIGVVNIDKISTAADQIMDVEVPMADASMEAMIGLITGRDLMGEYLLTTDIAELKAIEVAFDKSFVEAMGHLDYLIEKGTGQIKEYAEEADEYAEQFKAEAKGLMAAHNNKLELELEAEVFMQEFDAMAGSLSDKLGAYELQLTSGGNAIDEKIDASMESKYFMAVQKGIAEELMGAGDLSITERLRGEFKEYGEEFDALEGLLPAEIVSMHEEFESKSFAMFEKRDEGIKAGIAALEQMELVDEFSEKSDVSVDRVEEAAVENMESAMEVANKAEVSANFAMIGFSIAGFIIAFVLGVIFSRSITVPLAKGVEFAEAISKGELNATVDIDQKDEVGILVASLNDMAQNLRGIVTDIISSS
;
A
#
# COMPACT_ATOMS: atom_id res chain seq x y z
N MET A 1 -40.44 58.09 26.68
CA MET A 1 -40.65 57.32 27.92
C MET A 1 -39.35 56.54 28.17
N SER A 2 -38.47 57.00 29.06
CA SER A 2 -37.18 56.34 29.30
C SER A 2 -37.39 55.13 30.20
N PHE A 3 -37.07 53.94 29.69
CA PHE A 3 -37.13 52.70 30.46
C PHE A 3 -36.00 52.69 31.50
N ARG A 4 -36.33 52.87 32.78
CA ARG A 4 -35.36 52.79 33.89
C ARG A 4 -35.29 51.35 34.39
N LEU A 5 -34.14 50.71 34.18
CA LEU A 5 -33.85 49.39 34.74
C LEU A 5 -34.07 49.33 36.26
N ALA A 6 -33.85 50.44 36.96
CA ALA A 6 -34.08 50.56 38.40
C ALA A 6 -35.52 50.25 38.83
N ASP A 7 -36.53 50.52 37.98
CA ASP A 7 -37.95 50.34 38.32
C ASP A 7 -38.49 48.92 38.02
N VAL A 8 -37.65 48.05 37.45
CA VAL A 8 -38.03 46.66 37.15
C VAL A 8 -37.94 45.82 38.42
N LYS A 9 -38.91 44.92 38.62
CA LYS A 9 -38.91 43.98 39.73
C LYS A 9 -37.59 43.20 39.85
N VAL A 10 -37.06 43.07 41.07
CA VAL A 10 -35.78 42.38 41.38
C VAL A 10 -35.74 40.97 40.78
N GLY A 11 -36.82 40.20 40.93
CA GLY A 11 -36.91 38.86 40.36
C GLY A 11 -36.78 38.85 38.84
N LYS A 12 -37.40 39.81 38.13
CA LYS A 12 -37.28 39.95 36.67
C LYS A 12 -35.87 40.35 36.24
N LYS A 13 -35.20 41.24 36.99
CA LYS A 13 -33.79 41.61 36.75
C LYS A 13 -32.88 40.38 36.83
N LEU A 14 -32.94 39.65 37.93
CA LEU A 14 -32.13 38.44 38.17
C LEU A 14 -32.37 37.35 37.12
N THR A 15 -33.64 36.99 36.91
CA THR A 15 -34.00 35.98 35.89
C THR A 15 -33.55 36.37 34.49
N SER A 16 -33.68 37.64 34.10
CA SER A 16 -33.22 38.11 32.78
C SER A 16 -31.70 37.98 32.61
N GLY A 17 -30.91 38.29 33.66
CA GLY A 17 -29.46 38.09 33.66
C GLY A 17 -29.08 36.62 33.56
N PHE A 18 -29.74 35.75 34.33
CA PHE A 18 -29.53 34.30 34.26
C PHE A 18 -29.88 33.73 32.89
N ILE A 19 -30.99 34.15 32.28
CA ILE A 19 -31.39 33.73 30.94
C ILE A 19 -30.35 34.18 29.91
N ALA A 20 -29.85 35.42 30.01
CA ALA A 20 -28.83 35.92 29.10
C ALA A 20 -27.54 35.07 29.16
N VAL A 21 -27.07 34.75 30.37
CA VAL A 21 -25.89 33.88 30.54
C VAL A 21 -26.17 32.47 30.04
N ALA A 22 -27.33 31.89 30.33
CA ALA A 22 -27.72 30.57 29.87
C ALA A 22 -27.76 30.48 28.33
N LEU A 23 -28.28 31.50 27.65
CA LEU A 23 -28.31 31.57 26.19
C LEU A 23 -26.90 31.63 25.58
N ILE A 24 -25.96 32.34 26.22
CA ILE A 24 -24.57 32.39 25.75
C ILE A 24 -23.90 31.03 25.91
N ILE A 25 -24.07 30.37 27.06
CA ILE A 25 -23.53 29.03 27.29
C ILE A 25 -24.11 28.04 26.27
N LEU A 26 -25.41 28.13 25.97
CA LEU A 26 -26.07 27.28 24.99
C LEU A 26 -25.50 27.53 23.58
N ALA A 27 -25.30 28.80 23.19
CA ALA A 27 -24.69 29.15 21.92
C ALA A 27 -23.24 28.63 21.79
N VAL A 28 -22.43 28.79 22.85
CA VAL A 28 -21.06 28.26 22.90
C VAL A 28 -21.07 26.74 22.79
N GLY A 29 -21.93 26.06 23.55
CA GLY A 29 -22.06 24.61 23.51
C GLY A 29 -22.48 24.12 22.12
N ALA A 30 -23.46 24.76 21.49
CA ALA A 30 -23.92 24.39 20.15
C ALA A 30 -22.80 24.54 19.10
N ILE A 31 -22.03 25.62 19.15
CA ILE A 31 -20.90 25.86 18.24
C ILE A 31 -19.77 24.87 18.50
N GLY A 32 -19.49 24.58 19.77
CA GLY A 32 -18.50 23.56 20.15
C GLY A 32 -18.85 22.21 19.57
N VAL A 33 -20.09 21.76 19.73
CA VAL A 33 -20.56 20.47 19.20
C VAL A 33 -20.44 20.42 17.67
N VAL A 34 -20.90 21.44 16.95
CA VAL A 34 -20.83 21.45 15.47
C VAL A 34 -19.39 21.41 14.96
N ASN A 35 -18.44 22.04 15.65
CA ASN A 35 -17.03 22.00 15.22
C ASN A 35 -16.35 20.68 15.59
N ILE A 36 -16.64 20.14 16.78
CA ILE A 36 -16.14 18.81 17.18
C ILE A 36 -16.62 17.75 16.19
N ASP A 37 -17.87 17.83 15.74
CA ASP A 37 -18.44 16.90 14.75
C ASP A 37 -17.67 16.93 13.42
N LYS A 38 -17.30 18.12 12.93
CA LYS A 38 -16.47 18.27 11.72
C LYS A 38 -15.06 17.70 11.89
N ILE A 39 -14.43 17.97 13.03
CA ILE A 39 -13.09 17.46 13.34
C ILE A 39 -13.14 15.93 13.47
N SER A 40 -14.15 15.39 14.15
CA SER A 40 -14.35 13.95 14.28
C SER A 40 -14.54 13.31 12.92
N THR A 41 -15.41 13.85 12.07
CA THR A 41 -15.65 13.30 10.73
C THR A 41 -14.38 13.27 9.88
N ALA A 42 -13.56 14.32 9.94
CA ALA A 42 -12.28 14.36 9.23
C ALA A 42 -11.26 13.36 9.80
N ALA A 43 -11.22 13.20 11.13
CA ALA A 43 -10.36 12.20 11.77
C ALA A 43 -10.79 10.77 11.43
N ASP A 44 -12.10 10.49 11.43
CA ASP A 44 -12.67 9.20 11.06
C ASP A 44 -12.36 8.89 9.59
N GLN A 45 -12.45 9.88 8.69
CA GLN A 45 -12.05 9.69 7.29
C GLN A 45 -10.55 9.31 7.16
N ILE A 46 -9.66 9.97 7.90
CA ILE A 46 -8.23 9.64 7.85
C ILE A 46 -7.96 8.24 8.40
N MET A 47 -8.50 7.92 9.59
CA MET A 47 -8.17 6.67 10.28
C MET A 47 -8.89 5.44 9.70
N ASP A 48 -10.15 5.59 9.29
CA ASP A 48 -10.98 4.45 8.89
C ASP A 48 -11.03 4.27 7.38
N VAL A 49 -10.59 5.27 6.59
CA VAL A 49 -10.57 5.19 5.13
C VAL A 49 -9.16 5.32 4.60
N GLU A 50 -8.54 6.50 4.71
CA GLU A 50 -7.30 6.77 3.97
C GLU A 50 -6.11 5.94 4.47
N VAL A 51 -5.97 5.73 5.79
CA VAL A 51 -4.85 4.93 6.35
C VAL A 51 -4.94 3.48 5.89
N PRO A 52 -6.10 2.79 5.98
CA PRO A 52 -6.27 1.48 5.39
C PRO A 52 -6.05 1.42 3.87
N MET A 53 -6.35 2.49 3.11
CA MET A 53 -6.04 2.50 1.67
C MET A 53 -4.53 2.51 1.43
N ALA A 54 -3.79 3.38 2.13
CA ALA A 54 -2.32 3.43 2.01
C ALA A 54 -1.65 2.12 2.48
N ASP A 55 -2.15 1.51 3.55
CA ASP A 55 -1.66 0.22 4.04
C ASP A 55 -1.90 -0.89 3.00
N ALA A 56 -3.11 -0.96 2.42
CA ALA A 56 -3.43 -1.93 1.39
C ALA A 56 -2.62 -1.71 0.10
N SER A 57 -2.35 -0.47 -0.31
CA SER A 57 -1.48 -0.21 -1.48
C SER A 57 -0.05 -0.66 -1.23
N MET A 58 0.49 -0.42 -0.03
CA MET A 58 1.82 -0.89 0.34
C MET A 58 1.90 -2.42 0.36
N GLU A 59 0.92 -3.11 0.93
CA GLU A 59 0.88 -4.58 0.94
C GLU A 59 0.71 -5.17 -0.47
N ALA A 60 -0.09 -4.53 -1.33
CA ALA A 60 -0.20 -4.90 -2.75
C ALA A 60 1.18 -4.80 -3.44
N MET A 61 1.88 -3.68 -3.25
CA MET A 61 3.21 -3.45 -3.82
C MET A 61 4.23 -4.48 -3.32
N ILE A 62 4.24 -4.79 -2.02
CA ILE A 62 5.12 -5.82 -1.44
C ILE A 62 4.87 -7.17 -2.12
N GLY A 63 3.61 -7.56 -2.32
CA GLY A 63 3.27 -8.82 -2.99
C GLY A 63 3.71 -8.87 -4.45
N LEU A 64 3.59 -7.76 -5.19
CA LEU A 64 4.05 -7.63 -6.58
C LEU A 64 5.57 -7.72 -6.70
N ILE A 65 6.30 -6.94 -5.88
CA ILE A 65 7.77 -6.98 -5.81
C ILE A 65 8.25 -8.38 -5.44
N THR A 66 7.62 -9.01 -4.44
CA THR A 66 7.94 -10.39 -4.05
C THR A 66 7.70 -11.36 -5.21
N GLY A 67 6.63 -11.18 -5.99
CA GLY A 67 6.37 -11.96 -7.20
C GLY A 67 7.49 -11.81 -8.23
N ARG A 68 7.93 -10.57 -8.48
CA ARG A 68 9.07 -10.29 -9.37
C ARG A 68 10.36 -10.94 -8.90
N ASP A 69 10.67 -10.84 -7.60
CA ASP A 69 11.87 -11.44 -7.01
C ASP A 69 11.85 -12.97 -7.14
N LEU A 70 10.72 -13.61 -6.85
CA LEU A 70 10.54 -15.06 -6.98
C LEU A 70 10.63 -15.52 -8.44
N MET A 71 10.12 -14.74 -9.38
CA MET A 71 10.33 -15.00 -10.80
C MET A 71 11.82 -14.92 -11.16
N GLY A 72 12.53 -13.90 -10.67
CA GLY A 72 13.99 -13.80 -10.83
C GLY A 72 14.72 -15.02 -10.26
N GLU A 73 14.35 -15.47 -9.06
CA GLU A 73 14.88 -16.68 -8.43
C GLU A 73 14.59 -17.93 -9.27
N TYR A 74 13.38 -18.06 -9.82
CA TYR A 74 12.99 -19.14 -10.71
C TYR A 74 13.89 -19.21 -11.95
N LEU A 75 14.15 -18.07 -12.59
CA LEU A 75 14.98 -17.98 -13.81
C LEU A 75 16.47 -18.25 -13.55
N LEU A 76 16.94 -18.07 -12.31
CA LEU A 76 18.30 -18.39 -11.90
C LEU A 76 18.45 -19.84 -11.42
N THR A 77 17.34 -20.53 -11.16
CA THR A 77 17.33 -21.91 -10.67
C THR A 77 17.45 -22.88 -11.84
N THR A 78 18.37 -23.84 -11.72
CA THR A 78 18.59 -24.90 -12.72
C THR A 78 18.11 -26.28 -12.25
N ASP A 79 17.87 -26.45 -10.94
CA ASP A 79 17.29 -27.69 -10.40
C ASP A 79 15.76 -27.69 -10.61
N ILE A 80 15.32 -28.51 -11.57
CA ILE A 80 13.91 -28.66 -11.94
C ILE A 80 13.05 -29.08 -10.73
N ALA A 81 13.61 -29.82 -9.76
CA ALA A 81 12.87 -30.25 -8.58
C ALA A 81 12.49 -29.08 -7.65
N GLU A 82 13.25 -27.98 -7.67
CA GLU A 82 13.03 -26.80 -6.82
C GLU A 82 12.06 -25.79 -7.47
N LEU A 83 12.00 -25.75 -8.80
CA LEU A 83 11.17 -24.80 -9.56
C LEU A 83 9.70 -24.80 -9.13
N LYS A 84 9.13 -25.97 -8.88
CA LYS A 84 7.72 -26.09 -8.47
C LYS A 84 7.43 -25.39 -7.15
N ALA A 85 8.36 -25.39 -6.20
CA ALA A 85 8.17 -24.73 -4.92
C ALA A 85 8.19 -23.21 -5.08
N ILE A 86 9.10 -22.68 -5.90
CA ILE A 86 9.19 -21.26 -6.23
C ILE A 86 7.94 -20.81 -6.99
N GLU A 87 7.45 -21.60 -7.95
CA GLU A 87 6.23 -21.30 -8.70
C GLU A 87 5.00 -21.16 -7.78
N VAL A 88 4.87 -22.04 -6.79
CA VAL A 88 3.79 -21.95 -5.79
C VAL A 88 3.92 -20.70 -4.92
N ALA A 89 5.14 -20.33 -4.54
CA ALA A 89 5.39 -19.10 -3.78
C ALA A 89 5.05 -17.85 -4.60
N PHE A 90 5.43 -17.83 -5.88
CA PHE A 90 5.09 -16.79 -6.84
C PHE A 90 3.57 -16.63 -6.96
N ASP A 91 2.83 -17.73 -7.18
CA ASP A 91 1.38 -17.67 -7.28
C ASP A 91 0.73 -17.13 -6.00
N LYS A 92 1.29 -17.51 -4.85
CA LYS A 92 0.82 -17.05 -3.55
C LYS A 92 1.01 -15.53 -3.37
N SER A 93 2.17 -14.98 -3.73
CA SER A 93 2.42 -13.54 -3.58
C SER A 93 1.48 -12.70 -4.44
N PHE A 94 1.16 -13.16 -5.65
CA PHE A 94 0.15 -12.53 -6.50
C PHE A 94 -1.25 -12.63 -5.93
N VAL A 95 -1.66 -13.79 -5.40
CA VAL A 95 -2.98 -13.91 -4.74
C VAL A 95 -3.11 -12.93 -3.58
N GLU A 96 -2.04 -12.75 -2.80
CA GLU A 96 -2.01 -11.78 -1.70
C GLU A 96 -2.09 -10.34 -2.23
N ALA A 97 -1.26 -9.98 -3.23
CA ALA A 97 -1.29 -8.65 -3.84
C ALA A 97 -2.66 -8.28 -4.44
N MET A 98 -3.21 -9.18 -5.25
CA MET A 98 -4.51 -9.00 -5.91
C MET A 98 -5.64 -8.85 -4.89
N GLY A 99 -5.59 -9.56 -3.76
CA GLY A 99 -6.57 -9.39 -2.69
C GLY A 99 -6.57 -7.98 -2.08
N HIS A 100 -5.41 -7.32 -2.02
CA HIS A 100 -5.30 -5.93 -1.59
C HIS A 100 -5.76 -4.94 -2.68
N LEU A 101 -5.45 -5.21 -3.96
CA LEU A 101 -5.99 -4.43 -5.08
C LEU A 101 -7.51 -4.51 -5.16
N ASP A 102 -8.09 -5.70 -5.02
CA ASP A 102 -9.55 -5.92 -4.94
C ASP A 102 -10.18 -5.06 -3.83
N TYR A 103 -9.55 -5.04 -2.65
CA TYR A 103 -10.01 -4.20 -1.54
C TYR A 103 -9.96 -2.71 -1.88
N LEU A 104 -8.89 -2.25 -2.53
CA LEU A 104 -8.74 -0.86 -3.01
C LEU A 104 -9.78 -0.51 -4.08
N ILE A 105 -10.11 -1.42 -4.98
CA ILE A 105 -11.14 -1.21 -6.03
C ILE A 105 -12.54 -1.18 -5.41
N GLU A 106 -12.80 -2.01 -4.39
CA GLU A 106 -14.10 -2.09 -3.72
C GLU A 106 -14.35 -0.89 -2.81
N LYS A 107 -13.34 -0.49 -2.03
CA LYS A 107 -13.46 0.55 -0.99
C LYS A 107 -12.97 1.92 -1.41
N GLY A 108 -12.02 1.98 -2.34
CA GLY A 108 -11.48 3.21 -2.87
C GLY A 108 -12.52 4.03 -3.62
N THR A 109 -12.28 5.33 -3.70
CA THR A 109 -13.11 6.26 -4.46
C THR A 109 -12.26 7.24 -5.26
N GLY A 110 -12.82 7.83 -6.31
CA GLY A 110 -12.09 8.77 -7.16
C GLY A 110 -10.83 8.14 -7.75
N GLN A 111 -9.70 8.84 -7.62
CA GLN A 111 -8.41 8.44 -8.17
C GLN A 111 -7.86 7.15 -7.57
N ILE A 112 -8.08 6.89 -6.27
CA ILE A 112 -7.64 5.63 -5.62
C ILE A 112 -8.21 4.43 -6.37
N LYS A 113 -9.51 4.47 -6.67
CA LYS A 113 -10.18 3.37 -7.37
C LYS A 113 -9.67 3.23 -8.80
N GLU A 114 -9.56 4.35 -9.53
CA GLU A 114 -9.08 4.36 -10.92
C GLU A 114 -7.67 3.78 -11.03
N TYR A 115 -6.75 4.20 -10.16
CA TYR A 115 -5.37 3.70 -10.17
C TYR A 115 -5.26 2.26 -9.67
N ALA A 116 -6.13 1.84 -8.75
CA ALA A 116 -6.19 0.44 -8.33
C ALA A 116 -6.70 -0.47 -9.46
N GLU A 117 -7.69 -0.03 -10.25
CA GLU A 117 -8.15 -0.75 -11.46
C GLU A 117 -7.04 -0.83 -12.52
N GLU A 118 -6.28 0.25 -12.74
CA GLU A 118 -5.10 0.24 -13.63
C GLU A 118 -4.02 -0.75 -13.12
N ALA A 119 -3.71 -0.70 -11.83
CA ALA A 119 -2.73 -1.60 -11.20
C ALA A 119 -3.15 -3.07 -11.31
N ASP A 120 -4.42 -3.39 -11.08
CA ASP A 120 -4.99 -4.73 -11.20
C ASP A 120 -4.83 -5.28 -12.63
N GLU A 121 -5.17 -4.46 -13.64
CA GLU A 121 -5.01 -4.85 -15.04
C GLU A 121 -3.54 -5.13 -15.40
N TYR A 122 -2.61 -4.27 -14.97
CA TYR A 122 -1.19 -4.47 -15.24
C TYR A 122 -0.58 -5.63 -14.43
N ALA A 123 -1.03 -5.85 -13.19
CA ALA A 123 -0.60 -6.98 -12.37
C ALA A 123 -1.00 -8.33 -13.00
N GLU A 124 -2.21 -8.44 -13.55
CA GLU A 124 -2.64 -9.65 -14.27
C GLU A 124 -1.82 -9.86 -15.56
N GLN A 125 -1.51 -8.79 -16.30
CA GLN A 125 -0.65 -8.88 -17.49
C GLN A 125 0.77 -9.30 -17.11
N PHE A 126 1.35 -8.68 -16.08
CA PHE A 126 2.64 -9.06 -15.51
C PHE A 126 2.67 -10.55 -15.12
N LYS A 127 1.65 -11.03 -14.39
CA LYS A 127 1.54 -12.43 -14.00
C LYS A 127 1.50 -13.37 -15.20
N ALA A 128 0.71 -13.03 -16.22
CA ALA A 128 0.57 -13.85 -17.42
C ALA A 128 1.91 -13.97 -18.17
N GLU A 129 2.60 -12.85 -18.39
CA GLU A 129 3.90 -12.83 -19.06
C GLU A 129 4.98 -13.52 -18.24
N ALA A 130 5.00 -13.32 -16.92
CA ALA A 130 5.93 -14.00 -16.01
C ALA A 130 5.71 -15.52 -16.03
N LYS A 131 4.47 -16.00 -16.03
CA LYS A 131 4.16 -17.43 -16.19
C LYS A 131 4.62 -17.99 -17.53
N GLY A 132 4.45 -17.23 -18.61
CA GLY A 132 4.99 -17.60 -19.93
C GLY A 132 6.51 -17.76 -19.90
N LEU A 133 7.19 -16.80 -19.29
CA LEU A 133 8.64 -16.78 -19.15
C LEU A 133 9.16 -17.94 -18.29
N MET A 134 8.51 -18.21 -17.14
CA MET A 134 8.83 -19.34 -16.27
C MET A 134 8.61 -20.68 -16.98
N ALA A 135 7.54 -20.82 -17.78
CA ALA A 135 7.30 -22.02 -18.57
C ALA A 135 8.36 -22.21 -19.65
N ALA A 136 8.78 -21.14 -20.34
CA ALA A 136 9.84 -21.18 -21.33
C ALA A 136 11.20 -21.60 -20.70
N HIS A 137 11.51 -21.09 -19.51
CA HIS A 137 12.71 -21.47 -18.76
C HIS A 137 12.69 -22.95 -18.35
N ASN A 138 11.58 -23.45 -17.80
CA ASN A 138 11.48 -24.86 -17.44
C ASN A 138 11.61 -25.77 -18.67
N ASN A 139 10.92 -25.44 -19.77
CA ASN A 139 11.03 -26.19 -21.02
C ASN A 139 12.47 -26.19 -21.56
N LYS A 140 13.17 -25.05 -21.47
CA LYS A 140 14.59 -24.99 -21.83
C LYS A 140 15.43 -25.95 -20.99
N LEU A 141 15.26 -25.99 -19.67
CA LEU A 141 16.00 -26.89 -18.79
C LEU A 141 15.69 -28.37 -19.08
N GLU A 142 14.43 -28.70 -19.37
CA GLU A 142 14.03 -30.05 -19.77
C GLU A 142 14.72 -30.46 -21.09
N LEU A 143 14.75 -29.58 -22.08
CA LEU A 143 15.44 -29.81 -23.36
C LEU A 143 16.96 -29.94 -23.20
N GLU A 144 17.57 -29.14 -22.32
CA GLU A 144 19.00 -29.23 -22.01
C GLU A 144 19.32 -30.56 -21.30
N LEU A 145 18.49 -31.00 -20.35
CA LEU A 145 18.63 -32.29 -19.69
C LEU A 145 18.46 -33.46 -20.67
N GLU A 146 17.47 -33.41 -21.57
CA GLU A 146 17.30 -34.41 -22.62
C GLU A 146 18.54 -34.50 -23.52
N ALA A 147 19.05 -33.35 -23.97
CA ALA A 147 20.25 -33.29 -24.80
C ALA A 147 21.50 -33.82 -24.07
N GLU A 148 21.64 -33.58 -22.76
CA GLU A 148 22.71 -34.17 -21.94
C GLU A 148 22.60 -35.71 -21.85
N VAL A 149 21.39 -36.24 -21.67
CA VAL A 149 21.15 -37.69 -21.67
C VAL A 149 21.51 -38.29 -23.03
N PHE A 150 21.11 -37.63 -24.12
CA PHE A 150 21.51 -38.04 -25.47
C PHE A 150 23.02 -38.01 -25.66
N MET A 151 23.72 -37.01 -25.12
CA MET A 151 25.18 -36.93 -25.20
C MET A 151 25.87 -38.11 -24.50
N GLN A 152 25.33 -38.58 -23.36
CA GLN A 152 25.84 -39.78 -22.70
C GLN A 152 25.64 -41.05 -23.54
N GLU A 153 24.47 -41.19 -24.18
CA GLU A 153 24.21 -42.31 -25.10
C GLU A 153 25.12 -42.23 -26.33
N PHE A 154 25.29 -41.04 -26.89
CA PHE A 154 26.17 -40.75 -28.01
C PHE A 154 27.62 -41.16 -27.70
N ASP A 155 28.14 -40.79 -26.53
CA ASP A 155 29.46 -41.18 -26.07
C ASP A 155 29.63 -42.70 -25.95
N ALA A 156 28.61 -43.40 -25.43
CA ALA A 156 28.62 -44.84 -25.34
C ALA A 156 28.62 -45.51 -26.72
N MET A 157 27.85 -44.99 -27.67
CA MET A 157 27.82 -45.47 -29.06
C MET A 157 29.14 -45.22 -29.78
N ALA A 158 29.72 -44.02 -29.64
CA ALA A 158 31.02 -43.67 -30.20
C ALA A 158 32.11 -44.63 -29.71
N GLY A 159 32.12 -44.94 -28.41
CA GLY A 159 33.02 -45.93 -27.81
C GLY A 159 32.81 -47.33 -28.38
N SER A 160 31.56 -47.80 -28.44
CA SER A 160 31.24 -49.13 -28.96
C SER A 160 31.61 -49.31 -30.43
N LEU A 161 31.38 -48.29 -31.26
CA LEU A 161 31.73 -48.32 -32.68
C LEU A 161 33.25 -48.28 -32.89
N SER A 162 33.97 -47.47 -32.10
CA SER A 162 35.44 -47.45 -32.09
C SER A 162 36.06 -48.81 -31.70
N ASP A 163 35.48 -49.49 -30.70
CA ASP A 163 35.88 -50.84 -30.30
C ASP A 163 35.64 -51.87 -31.40
N LYS A 164 34.49 -51.78 -32.09
CA LYS A 164 34.15 -52.66 -33.22
C LYS A 164 35.10 -52.48 -34.40
N LEU A 165 35.40 -51.24 -34.76
CA LEU A 165 36.39 -50.90 -35.79
C LEU A 165 37.79 -51.43 -35.41
N GLY A 166 38.20 -51.26 -34.14
CA GLY A 166 39.46 -51.83 -33.64
C GLY A 166 39.53 -53.36 -33.68
N ALA A 167 38.42 -54.05 -33.37
CA ALA A 167 38.33 -55.51 -33.48
C ALA A 167 38.42 -55.98 -34.94
N TYR A 168 37.80 -55.25 -35.86
CA TYR A 168 37.86 -55.50 -37.29
C TYR A 168 39.30 -55.33 -37.83
N GLU A 169 40.01 -54.26 -37.44
CA GLU A 169 41.43 -54.06 -37.75
C GLU A 169 42.31 -55.24 -37.28
N LEU A 170 42.09 -55.71 -36.04
CA LEU A 170 42.84 -56.83 -35.48
C LEU A 170 42.58 -58.14 -36.25
N GLN A 171 41.33 -58.36 -36.66
CA GLN A 171 40.95 -59.52 -37.47
C GLN A 171 41.66 -59.50 -38.84
N LEU A 172 41.68 -58.34 -39.50
CA LEU A 172 42.32 -58.17 -40.82
C LEU A 172 43.84 -58.34 -40.74
N THR A 173 44.49 -57.74 -39.74
CA THR A 173 45.96 -57.81 -39.56
C THR A 173 46.47 -59.19 -39.16
N SER A 174 45.64 -60.02 -38.50
CA SER A 174 45.97 -61.39 -38.12
C SER A 174 46.06 -62.37 -39.31
N GLY A 175 45.55 -61.99 -40.48
CA GLY A 175 45.48 -62.82 -41.70
C GLY A 175 46.73 -62.81 -42.59
N GLY A 176 47.76 -62.01 -42.28
CA GLY A 176 49.05 -62.01 -42.99
C GLY A 176 49.15 -61.14 -44.26
N ASN A 177 48.10 -60.42 -44.65
CA ASN A 177 48.17 -59.38 -45.69
C ASN A 177 48.21 -57.99 -45.03
N ALA A 178 49.33 -57.29 -45.17
CA ALA A 178 49.64 -56.08 -44.41
C ALA A 178 49.17 -54.75 -45.03
N ILE A 179 48.42 -54.78 -46.14
CA ILE A 179 47.83 -53.60 -46.79
C ILE A 179 46.53 -54.05 -47.43
N ASP A 180 45.43 -53.86 -46.72
CA ASP A 180 44.06 -54.12 -47.18
C ASP A 180 43.32 -52.79 -47.08
N GLU A 181 42.68 -52.34 -48.17
CA GLU A 181 41.88 -51.10 -48.22
C GLU A 181 40.85 -51.04 -47.08
N LYS A 182 40.47 -52.20 -46.53
CA LYS A 182 39.59 -52.35 -45.37
C LYS A 182 40.21 -51.91 -44.04
N ILE A 183 41.53 -52.06 -43.86
CA ILE A 183 42.24 -51.57 -42.67
C ILE A 183 42.27 -50.04 -42.71
N ASP A 184 42.60 -49.47 -43.88
CA ASP A 184 42.62 -48.01 -44.07
C ASP A 184 41.20 -47.44 -43.86
N ALA A 185 40.18 -48.05 -44.46
CA ALA A 185 38.78 -47.67 -44.26
C ALA A 185 38.37 -47.70 -42.78
N SER A 186 38.80 -48.71 -42.01
CA SER A 186 38.52 -48.77 -40.57
C SER A 186 39.21 -47.65 -39.79
N MET A 187 40.48 -47.38 -40.10
CA MET A 187 41.24 -46.31 -39.45
C MET A 187 40.66 -44.92 -39.75
N GLU A 188 40.30 -44.67 -41.01
CA GLU A 188 39.64 -43.42 -41.45
C GLU A 188 38.27 -43.27 -40.81
N SER A 189 37.47 -44.34 -40.77
CA SER A 189 36.18 -44.36 -40.07
C SER A 189 36.30 -43.95 -38.60
N LYS A 190 37.30 -44.47 -37.87
CA LYS A 190 37.55 -44.07 -36.48
C LYS A 190 37.95 -42.61 -36.35
N TYR A 191 38.71 -42.10 -37.30
CA TYR A 191 39.09 -40.69 -37.32
C TYR A 191 37.86 -39.79 -37.53
N PHE A 192 37.02 -40.08 -38.52
CA PHE A 192 35.81 -39.31 -38.79
C PHE A 192 34.87 -39.31 -37.59
N MET A 193 34.66 -40.48 -36.98
CA MET A 193 33.87 -40.59 -35.74
C MET A 193 34.43 -39.76 -34.58
N ALA A 194 35.75 -39.75 -34.38
CA ALA A 194 36.37 -38.96 -33.33
C ALA A 194 36.18 -37.45 -33.57
N VAL A 195 36.23 -37.01 -34.83
CA VAL A 195 35.96 -35.62 -35.22
C VAL A 195 34.48 -35.29 -35.00
N GLN A 196 33.56 -36.13 -35.45
CA GLN A 196 32.12 -35.98 -35.23
C GLN A 196 31.78 -35.89 -33.74
N LYS A 197 32.43 -36.70 -32.90
CA LYS A 197 32.32 -36.57 -31.45
C LYS A 197 32.77 -35.21 -30.93
N GLY A 198 33.91 -34.70 -31.36
CA GLY A 198 34.38 -33.36 -30.98
C GLY A 198 33.41 -32.25 -31.42
N ILE A 199 32.83 -32.38 -32.62
CA ILE A 199 31.83 -31.44 -33.14
C ILE A 199 30.55 -31.49 -32.29
N ALA A 200 30.08 -32.68 -31.92
CA ALA A 200 28.92 -32.84 -31.06
C ALA A 200 29.14 -32.22 -29.66
N GLU A 201 30.33 -32.42 -29.07
CA GLU A 201 30.72 -31.77 -27.81
C GLU A 201 30.73 -30.24 -27.93
N GLU A 202 31.29 -29.68 -29.01
CA GLU A 202 31.28 -28.23 -29.26
C GLU A 202 29.86 -27.69 -29.45
N LEU A 203 29.01 -28.43 -30.17
CA LEU A 203 27.62 -28.05 -30.44
C LEU A 203 26.80 -27.99 -29.15
N MET A 204 27.01 -28.95 -28.23
CA MET A 204 26.36 -28.94 -26.92
C MET A 204 26.71 -27.71 -26.09
N GLY A 205 27.92 -27.16 -26.26
CA GLY A 205 28.35 -25.91 -25.62
C GLY A 205 27.89 -24.63 -26.35
N ALA A 206 27.35 -24.73 -27.56
CA ALA A 206 26.98 -23.57 -28.36
C ALA A 206 25.72 -22.89 -27.82
N GLY A 207 25.75 -21.56 -27.70
CA GLY A 207 24.60 -20.73 -27.27
C GLY A 207 23.91 -19.97 -28.41
N ASP A 208 24.29 -20.24 -29.66
CA ASP A 208 23.86 -19.49 -30.84
C ASP A 208 23.51 -20.44 -31.99
N LEU A 209 22.36 -20.21 -32.63
CA LEU A 209 21.84 -21.07 -33.70
C LEU A 209 22.71 -21.07 -34.97
N SER A 210 23.43 -19.99 -35.26
CA SER A 210 24.37 -19.96 -36.38
C SER A 210 25.59 -20.85 -36.14
N ILE A 211 26.00 -20.99 -34.87
CA ILE A 211 27.08 -21.88 -34.47
C ILE A 211 26.61 -23.33 -34.57
N THR A 212 25.41 -23.65 -34.05
CA THR A 212 24.86 -25.01 -34.15
C THR A 212 24.59 -25.43 -35.59
N GLU A 213 24.12 -24.52 -36.45
CA GLU A 213 23.93 -24.78 -37.88
C GLU A 213 25.26 -25.09 -38.59
N ARG A 214 26.31 -24.29 -38.34
CA ARG A 214 27.65 -24.55 -38.89
C ARG A 214 28.19 -25.90 -38.44
N LEU A 215 28.16 -26.18 -37.13
CA LEU A 215 28.68 -27.42 -36.56
C LEU A 215 27.90 -28.64 -37.04
N ARG A 216 26.59 -28.54 -37.18
CA ARG A 216 25.76 -29.59 -37.79
C ARG A 216 26.18 -29.86 -39.24
N GLY A 217 26.49 -28.82 -40.00
CA GLY A 217 27.03 -28.94 -41.36
C GLY A 217 28.36 -29.71 -41.37
N GLU A 218 29.31 -29.32 -40.53
CA GLU A 218 30.60 -30.00 -40.39
C GLU A 218 30.43 -31.47 -39.95
N PHE A 219 29.53 -31.73 -38.99
CA PHE A 219 29.21 -33.09 -38.54
C PHE A 219 28.73 -33.98 -39.70
N LYS A 220 27.84 -33.44 -40.53
CA LYS A 220 27.27 -34.12 -41.69
C LYS A 220 28.31 -34.40 -42.77
N GLU A 221 29.25 -33.48 -43.00
CA GLU A 221 30.34 -33.69 -43.96
C GLU A 221 31.20 -34.91 -43.59
N TYR A 222 31.55 -35.07 -42.30
CA TYR A 222 32.30 -36.25 -41.84
C TYR A 222 31.48 -37.54 -41.87
N GLY A 223 30.15 -37.45 -41.71
CA GLY A 223 29.24 -38.58 -41.89
C GLY A 223 29.24 -39.06 -43.34
N GLU A 224 29.16 -38.13 -44.31
CA GLU A 224 29.24 -38.46 -45.74
C GLU A 224 30.59 -39.08 -46.15
N GLU A 225 31.69 -38.67 -45.51
CA GLU A 225 33.01 -39.31 -45.69
C GLU A 225 33.06 -40.73 -45.10
N PHE A 226 32.38 -40.99 -43.98
CA PHE A 226 32.21 -42.35 -43.45
C PHE A 226 31.35 -43.21 -44.40
N ASP A 227 30.24 -42.67 -44.88
CA ASP A 227 29.29 -43.37 -45.77
C ASP A 227 30.00 -43.86 -47.06
N ALA A 228 30.97 -43.09 -47.55
CA ALA A 228 31.80 -43.47 -48.70
C ALA A 228 32.63 -44.75 -48.47
N LEU A 229 32.89 -45.13 -47.21
CA LEU A 229 33.68 -46.30 -46.81
C LEU A 229 32.83 -47.54 -46.49
N GLU A 230 31.50 -47.42 -46.40
CA GLU A 230 30.59 -48.51 -45.96
C GLU A 230 30.77 -49.81 -46.73
N GLY A 231 31.05 -49.74 -48.03
CA GLY A 231 31.27 -50.92 -48.88
C GLY A 231 32.47 -51.78 -48.45
N LEU A 232 33.37 -51.24 -47.63
CA LEU A 232 34.56 -51.91 -47.11
C LEU A 232 34.38 -52.36 -45.64
N LEU A 233 33.29 -51.97 -45.00
CA LEU A 233 33.00 -52.23 -43.59
C LEU A 233 32.00 -53.38 -43.42
N PRO A 234 32.02 -54.08 -42.26
CA PRO A 234 30.96 -55.03 -41.90
C PRO A 234 29.60 -54.33 -41.76
N ALA A 235 28.53 -54.99 -42.21
CA ALA A 235 27.16 -54.46 -42.11
C ALA A 235 26.74 -54.07 -40.68
N GLU A 236 27.29 -54.72 -39.66
CA GLU A 236 27.05 -54.35 -38.25
C GLU A 236 27.63 -52.96 -37.92
N ILE A 237 28.82 -52.63 -38.42
CA ILE A 237 29.47 -51.32 -38.20
C ILE A 237 28.68 -50.22 -38.92
N VAL A 238 28.27 -50.48 -40.16
CA VAL A 238 27.45 -49.55 -40.95
C VAL A 238 26.13 -49.26 -40.22
N SER A 239 25.41 -50.30 -39.78
CA SER A 239 24.16 -50.12 -39.04
C SER A 239 24.34 -49.37 -37.71
N MET A 240 25.47 -49.56 -37.02
CA MET A 240 25.77 -48.80 -35.80
C MET A 240 26.09 -47.34 -36.09
N HIS A 241 26.75 -47.03 -37.22
CA HIS A 241 26.99 -45.66 -37.67
C HIS A 241 25.68 -44.94 -38.03
N GLU A 242 24.78 -45.61 -38.75
CA GLU A 242 23.44 -45.08 -39.05
C GLU A 242 22.67 -44.71 -37.77
N GLU A 243 22.73 -45.56 -36.74
CA GLU A 243 22.09 -45.27 -35.44
C GLU A 243 22.78 -44.09 -34.72
N PHE A 244 24.11 -44.04 -34.76
CA PHE A 244 24.92 -42.95 -34.21
C PHE A 244 24.52 -41.60 -34.83
N GLU A 245 24.52 -41.52 -36.17
CA GLU A 245 24.08 -40.36 -36.95
C GLU A 245 22.66 -39.93 -36.58
N SER A 246 21.71 -40.86 -36.65
CA SER A 246 20.30 -40.58 -36.39
C SER A 246 20.07 -40.01 -34.99
N LYS A 247 20.77 -40.52 -33.98
CA LYS A 247 20.64 -40.03 -32.60
C LYS A 247 21.33 -38.67 -32.40
N SER A 248 22.46 -38.43 -33.06
CA SER A 248 23.13 -37.12 -33.03
C SER A 248 22.23 -36.01 -33.57
N PHE A 249 21.54 -36.23 -34.69
CA PHE A 249 20.63 -35.23 -35.23
C PHE A 249 19.45 -34.94 -34.30
N ALA A 250 18.89 -35.95 -33.64
CA ALA A 250 17.84 -35.76 -32.64
C ALA A 250 18.34 -34.90 -31.45
N MET A 251 19.56 -35.16 -30.97
CA MET A 251 20.19 -34.34 -29.93
C MET A 251 20.40 -32.89 -30.39
N PHE A 252 20.87 -32.69 -31.62
CA PHE A 252 21.10 -31.34 -32.17
C PHE A 252 19.79 -30.56 -32.33
N GLU A 253 18.69 -31.23 -32.66
CA GLU A 253 17.36 -30.61 -32.71
C GLU A 253 16.94 -30.14 -31.31
N LYS A 254 17.13 -30.97 -30.28
CA LYS A 254 16.86 -30.60 -28.88
C LYS A 254 17.68 -29.42 -28.41
N ARG A 255 18.96 -29.37 -28.79
CA ARG A 255 19.81 -28.22 -28.45
C ARG A 255 19.32 -26.93 -29.12
N ASP A 256 18.95 -27.00 -30.40
CA ASP A 256 18.38 -25.84 -31.11
C ASP A 256 17.05 -25.39 -30.50
N GLU A 257 16.18 -26.33 -30.11
CA GLU A 257 14.93 -26.03 -29.41
C GLU A 257 15.20 -25.30 -28.09
N GLY A 258 16.19 -25.73 -27.31
CA GLY A 258 16.59 -25.08 -26.06
C GLY A 258 17.12 -23.66 -26.27
N ILE A 259 17.95 -23.44 -27.30
CA ILE A 259 18.44 -22.10 -27.64
C ILE A 259 17.28 -21.19 -28.06
N LYS A 260 16.36 -21.68 -28.90
CA LYS A 260 15.16 -20.93 -29.30
C LYS A 260 14.27 -20.56 -28.13
N ALA A 261 14.05 -21.49 -27.19
CA ALA A 261 13.30 -21.23 -25.97
C ALA A 261 13.98 -20.13 -25.14
N GLY A 262 15.31 -20.15 -25.03
CA GLY A 262 16.08 -19.10 -24.38
C GLY A 262 15.97 -17.73 -25.05
N ILE A 263 15.95 -17.67 -26.39
CA ILE A 263 15.75 -16.42 -27.13
C ILE A 263 14.33 -15.86 -26.91
N ALA A 264 13.31 -16.72 -27.00
CA ALA A 264 11.93 -16.31 -26.75
C ALA A 264 11.72 -15.80 -25.32
N ALA A 265 12.41 -16.41 -24.34
CA ALA A 265 12.42 -15.94 -22.96
C ALA A 265 13.00 -14.51 -22.83
N LEU A 266 14.04 -14.16 -23.59
CA LEU A 266 14.60 -12.80 -23.58
C LEU A 266 13.61 -11.76 -24.13
N GLU A 267 12.86 -12.09 -25.18
CA GLU A 267 11.83 -11.20 -25.73
C GLU A 267 10.69 -11.00 -24.74
N GLN A 268 10.28 -12.07 -24.05
CA GLN A 268 9.20 -12.01 -23.06
C GLN A 268 9.61 -11.23 -21.79
N MET A 269 10.89 -11.22 -21.45
CA MET A 269 11.42 -10.46 -20.31
C MET A 269 11.15 -8.95 -20.44
N GLU A 270 11.16 -8.39 -21.65
CA GLU A 270 10.84 -6.97 -21.87
C GLU A 270 9.38 -6.65 -21.49
N LEU A 271 8.44 -7.51 -21.85
CA LEU A 271 7.02 -7.35 -21.51
C LEU A 271 6.79 -7.52 -20.00
N VAL A 272 7.48 -8.47 -19.38
CA VAL A 272 7.45 -8.68 -17.93
C VAL A 272 7.91 -7.43 -17.20
N ASP A 273 9.04 -6.84 -17.60
CA ASP A 273 9.56 -5.61 -17.00
C ASP A 273 8.60 -4.43 -17.23
N GLU A 274 8.04 -4.29 -18.44
CA GLU A 274 7.07 -3.22 -18.76
C GLU A 274 5.82 -3.29 -17.88
N PHE A 275 5.19 -4.47 -17.77
CA PHE A 275 3.95 -4.60 -17.00
C PHE A 275 4.19 -4.55 -15.49
N SER A 276 5.31 -5.11 -15.01
CA SER A 276 5.71 -4.96 -13.60
C SER A 276 5.88 -3.48 -13.26
N GLU A 277 6.62 -2.71 -14.07
CA GLU A 277 6.84 -1.27 -13.80
C GLU A 277 5.53 -0.48 -13.86
N LYS A 278 4.66 -0.75 -14.84
CA LYS A 278 3.36 -0.09 -14.92
C LYS A 278 2.46 -0.41 -13.73
N SER A 279 2.48 -1.65 -13.27
CA SER A 279 1.76 -2.06 -12.06
C SER A 279 2.29 -1.31 -10.84
N ASP A 280 3.62 -1.31 -10.64
CA ASP A 280 4.27 -0.62 -9.51
C ASP A 280 3.93 0.88 -9.49
N VAL A 281 4.06 1.56 -10.63
CA VAL A 281 3.73 2.98 -10.77
C VAL A 281 2.24 3.25 -10.50
N SER A 282 1.36 2.34 -10.87
CA SER A 282 -0.07 2.50 -10.62
C SER A 282 -0.41 2.34 -9.14
N VAL A 283 0.25 1.41 -8.44
CA VAL A 283 0.11 1.25 -6.98
C VAL A 283 0.72 2.43 -6.23
N ASP A 284 1.87 2.96 -6.65
CA ASP A 284 2.46 4.20 -6.11
C ASP A 284 1.46 5.35 -6.18
N ARG A 285 0.77 5.52 -7.32
CA ARG A 285 -0.24 6.56 -7.50
C ARG A 285 -1.45 6.37 -6.57
N VAL A 286 -1.79 5.13 -6.19
CA VAL A 286 -2.83 4.87 -5.17
C VAL A 286 -2.38 5.42 -3.82
N GLU A 287 -1.14 5.14 -3.42
CA GLU A 287 -0.58 5.64 -2.16
C GLU A 287 -0.53 7.18 -2.16
N GLU A 288 -0.04 7.79 -3.24
CA GLU A 288 0.00 9.26 -3.39
C GLU A 288 -1.39 9.88 -3.26
N ALA A 289 -2.42 9.27 -3.89
CA ALA A 289 -3.80 9.75 -3.80
C ALA A 289 -4.37 9.61 -2.38
N ALA A 290 -4.06 8.52 -1.66
CA ALA A 290 -4.46 8.35 -0.27
C ALA A 290 -3.81 9.42 0.63
N VAL A 291 -2.51 9.70 0.43
CA VAL A 291 -1.80 10.76 1.15
C VAL A 291 -2.39 12.14 0.84
N GLU A 292 -2.69 12.47 -0.41
CA GLU A 292 -3.32 13.73 -0.79
C GLU A 292 -4.71 13.89 -0.14
N ASN A 293 -5.51 12.82 -0.11
CA ASN A 293 -6.79 12.83 0.58
C ASN A 293 -6.64 13.06 2.09
N MET A 294 -5.63 12.45 2.74
CA MET A 294 -5.34 12.70 4.15
C MET A 294 -4.98 14.16 4.40
N GLU A 295 -4.11 14.74 3.57
CA GLU A 295 -3.71 16.14 3.70
C GLU A 295 -4.91 17.08 3.56
N SER A 296 -5.80 16.81 2.59
CA SER A 296 -7.05 17.55 2.39
C SER A 296 -7.99 17.43 3.61
N ALA A 297 -8.16 16.22 4.16
CA ALA A 297 -8.96 15.99 5.36
C ALA A 297 -8.37 16.70 6.59
N MET A 298 -7.04 16.68 6.76
CA MET A 298 -6.35 17.43 7.81
C MET A 298 -6.52 18.94 7.64
N GLU A 299 -6.49 19.45 6.41
CA GLU A 299 -6.71 20.88 6.16
C GLU A 299 -8.14 21.30 6.57
N VAL A 300 -9.14 20.47 6.25
CA VAL A 300 -10.54 20.69 6.67
C VAL A 300 -10.65 20.67 8.20
N ALA A 301 -10.01 19.71 8.87
CA ALA A 301 -9.98 19.62 10.33
C ALA A 301 -9.32 20.86 10.97
N ASN A 302 -8.15 21.26 10.46
CA ASN A 302 -7.41 22.44 10.94
C ASN A 302 -8.21 23.74 10.75
N LYS A 303 -8.88 23.91 9.60
CA LYS A 303 -9.78 25.06 9.35
C LYS A 303 -10.95 25.07 10.32
N ALA A 304 -11.55 23.90 10.60
CA ALA A 304 -12.62 23.77 11.58
C ALA A 304 -12.13 24.12 13.00
N GLU A 305 -10.93 23.67 13.38
CA GLU A 305 -10.32 23.98 14.67
C GLU A 305 -10.07 25.49 14.85
N VAL A 306 -9.44 26.14 13.86
CA VAL A 306 -9.18 27.59 13.91
C VAL A 306 -10.48 28.38 14.02
N SER A 307 -11.50 27.99 13.23
CA SER A 307 -12.83 28.63 13.28
C SER A 307 -13.49 28.45 14.65
N ALA A 308 -13.42 27.24 15.22
CA ALA A 308 -13.94 26.93 16.54
C ALA A 308 -13.26 27.76 17.63
N ASN A 309 -11.93 27.83 17.62
CA ASN A 309 -11.15 28.59 18.57
C ASN A 309 -11.49 30.08 18.52
N PHE A 310 -11.59 30.66 17.31
CA PHE A 310 -11.97 32.06 17.15
C PHE A 310 -13.39 32.32 17.69
N ALA A 311 -14.35 31.45 17.38
CA ALA A 311 -15.71 31.56 17.89
C ALA A 311 -15.76 31.43 19.42
N MET A 312 -15.12 30.42 20.00
CA MET A 312 -15.10 30.19 21.45
C MET A 312 -14.47 31.37 22.20
N ILE A 313 -13.35 31.92 21.72
CA ILE A 313 -12.73 33.11 22.30
C ILE A 313 -13.68 34.30 22.21
N GLY A 314 -14.30 34.53 21.04
CA GLY A 314 -15.25 35.61 20.83
C GLY A 314 -16.45 35.56 21.79
N PHE A 315 -17.08 34.38 21.94
CA PHE A 315 -18.18 34.20 22.88
C PHE A 315 -17.75 34.26 24.34
N SER A 316 -16.53 33.80 24.68
CA SER A 316 -16.00 33.92 26.04
C SER A 316 -15.80 35.38 26.43
N ILE A 317 -15.23 36.19 25.54
CA ILE A 317 -15.08 37.64 25.74
C ILE A 317 -16.45 38.30 25.86
N ALA A 318 -17.39 37.99 24.96
CA ALA A 318 -18.75 38.54 25.01
C ALA A 318 -19.48 38.16 26.31
N GLY A 319 -19.39 36.89 26.71
CA GLY A 319 -19.94 36.38 27.96
C GLY A 319 -19.37 37.08 29.19
N PHE A 320 -18.04 37.28 29.22
CA PHE A 320 -17.37 38.03 30.28
C PHE A 320 -17.87 39.48 30.35
N ILE A 321 -17.94 40.18 29.21
CA ILE A 321 -18.43 41.57 29.15
C ILE A 321 -19.87 41.64 29.64
N ILE A 322 -20.74 40.73 29.21
CA ILE A 322 -22.16 40.70 29.61
C ILE A 322 -22.28 40.42 31.11
N ALA A 323 -21.55 39.44 31.65
CA ALA A 323 -21.53 39.14 33.07
C ALA A 323 -21.03 40.33 33.90
N PHE A 324 -19.98 41.02 33.43
CA PHE A 324 -19.45 42.22 34.07
C PHE A 324 -20.48 43.36 34.10
N VAL A 325 -21.11 43.66 32.96
CA VAL A 325 -22.14 44.70 32.85
C VAL A 325 -23.35 44.37 33.74
N LEU A 326 -23.83 43.14 33.72
CA LEU A 326 -24.92 42.69 34.60
C LEU A 326 -24.53 42.79 36.07
N GLY A 327 -23.31 42.42 36.44
CA GLY A 327 -22.77 42.55 37.80
C GLY A 327 -22.78 44.01 38.28
N VAL A 328 -22.35 44.95 37.44
CA VAL A 328 -22.41 46.38 37.74
C VAL A 328 -23.86 46.86 37.87
N ILE A 329 -24.75 46.44 36.98
CA ILE A 329 -26.18 46.81 37.03
C ILE A 329 -26.83 46.29 38.32
N PHE A 330 -26.62 45.01 38.67
CA PHE A 330 -27.18 44.41 39.89
C PHE A 330 -26.60 45.04 41.16
N SER A 331 -25.29 45.30 41.19
CA SER A 331 -24.66 45.98 42.31
C SER A 331 -25.28 47.36 42.55
N ARG A 332 -25.46 48.17 41.49
CA ARG A 332 -26.02 49.53 41.62
C ARG A 332 -27.53 49.56 41.84
N SER A 333 -28.28 48.59 41.32
CA SER A 333 -29.74 48.59 41.40
C SER A 333 -30.31 47.81 42.59
N ILE A 334 -29.55 46.88 43.18
CA ILE A 334 -30.01 46.01 44.27
C ILE A 334 -29.08 46.15 45.48
N THR A 335 -27.78 45.84 45.33
CA THR A 335 -26.84 45.74 46.45
C THR A 335 -26.64 47.08 47.16
N VAL A 336 -26.40 48.16 46.43
CA VAL A 336 -26.17 49.50 47.01
C VAL A 336 -27.42 50.05 47.72
N PRO A 337 -28.62 50.05 47.12
CA PRO A 337 -29.83 50.52 47.81
C PRO A 337 -30.21 49.66 49.02
N LEU A 338 -30.04 48.33 48.96
CA LEU A 338 -30.26 47.47 50.13
C LEU A 338 -29.27 47.78 51.26
N ALA A 339 -27.99 47.99 50.95
CA ALA A 339 -26.99 48.37 51.95
C ALA A 339 -27.36 49.67 52.66
N LYS A 340 -27.80 50.69 51.92
CA LYS A 340 -28.32 51.95 52.49
C LYS A 340 -29.53 51.72 53.40
N GLY A 341 -30.45 50.84 53.01
CA GLY A 341 -31.61 50.48 53.82
C GLY A 341 -31.21 49.78 55.15
N VAL A 342 -30.19 48.92 55.11
CA VAL A 342 -29.64 48.28 56.31
C VAL A 342 -28.96 49.30 57.22
N GLU A 343 -28.10 50.17 56.68
CA GLU A 343 -27.47 51.27 57.43
C GLU A 343 -28.51 52.16 58.11
N PHE A 344 -29.59 52.48 57.40
CA PHE A 344 -30.70 53.26 57.93
C PHE A 344 -31.41 52.55 59.09
N ALA A 345 -31.75 51.27 58.93
CA ALA A 345 -32.39 50.48 59.99
C ALA A 345 -31.48 50.39 61.24
N GLU A 346 -30.16 50.27 61.04
CA GLU A 346 -29.19 50.27 62.13
C GLU A 346 -29.16 51.61 62.87
N ALA A 347 -29.21 52.75 62.16
CA ALA A 347 -29.29 54.08 62.77
C ALA A 347 -30.55 54.25 63.62
N ILE A 348 -31.72 53.82 63.11
CA ILE A 348 -32.97 53.82 63.87
C ILE A 348 -32.86 52.96 65.14
N SER A 349 -32.24 51.77 65.05
CA SER A 349 -32.05 50.89 66.21
C SER A 349 -31.16 51.48 67.32
N LYS A 350 -30.25 52.39 66.95
CA LYS A 350 -29.38 53.14 67.87
C LYS A 350 -30.07 54.38 68.47
N GLY A 351 -31.33 54.63 68.11
CA GLY A 351 -32.12 55.75 68.60
C GLY A 351 -32.04 57.02 67.75
N GLU A 352 -31.42 56.98 66.57
CA GLU A 352 -31.29 58.13 65.67
C GLU A 352 -32.56 58.35 64.82
N LEU A 353 -33.67 58.72 65.45
CA LEU A 353 -35.00 58.82 64.81
C LEU A 353 -35.17 59.97 63.80
N ASN A 354 -34.13 60.79 63.59
CA ASN A 354 -34.08 61.83 62.56
C ASN A 354 -33.38 61.39 61.28
N ALA A 355 -32.79 60.19 61.25
CA ALA A 355 -32.21 59.64 60.04
C ALA A 355 -33.29 59.54 58.94
N THR A 356 -32.89 59.62 57.66
CA THR A 356 -33.77 59.35 56.51
C THR A 356 -32.96 58.63 55.44
N VAL A 357 -33.62 57.79 54.65
CA VAL A 357 -33.01 57.13 53.50
C VAL A 357 -33.83 57.42 52.25
N ASP A 358 -33.19 58.00 51.24
CA ASP A 358 -33.84 58.34 49.97
C ASP A 358 -33.32 57.44 48.85
N ILE A 359 -34.23 56.65 48.29
CA ILE A 359 -34.00 55.73 47.18
C ILE A 359 -35.12 55.94 46.16
N ASP A 360 -34.79 56.59 45.04
CA ASP A 360 -35.69 56.78 43.89
C ASP A 360 -35.78 55.49 43.05
N GLN A 361 -36.56 54.52 43.54
CA GLN A 361 -36.86 53.26 42.86
C GLN A 361 -38.33 52.85 43.07
N LYS A 362 -38.94 52.25 42.04
CA LYS A 362 -40.34 51.76 42.09
C LYS A 362 -40.48 50.25 42.20
N ASP A 363 -39.37 49.55 42.45
CA ASP A 363 -39.34 48.09 42.58
C ASP A 363 -39.50 47.64 44.05
N GLU A 364 -39.30 46.35 44.32
CA GLU A 364 -39.40 45.81 45.68
C GLU A 364 -38.42 46.46 46.67
N VAL A 365 -37.26 46.94 46.21
CA VAL A 365 -36.28 47.62 47.08
C VAL A 365 -36.78 49.01 47.45
N GLY A 366 -37.32 49.76 46.49
CA GLY A 366 -37.97 51.04 46.75
C GLY A 366 -39.15 50.93 47.72
N ILE A 367 -40.01 49.91 47.55
CA ILE A 367 -41.14 49.65 48.45
C ILE A 367 -40.67 49.33 49.88
N LEU A 368 -39.60 48.54 50.03
CA LEU A 368 -39.02 48.22 51.33
C LEU A 368 -38.52 49.49 52.04
N VAL A 369 -37.79 50.34 51.31
CA VAL A 369 -37.20 51.57 51.84
C VAL A 369 -38.28 52.58 52.25
N ALA A 370 -39.33 52.74 51.43
CA ALA A 370 -40.48 53.56 51.78
C ALA A 370 -41.15 53.09 53.09
N SER A 371 -41.34 51.77 53.23
CA SER A 371 -41.91 51.17 54.44
C SER A 371 -41.02 51.38 55.68
N LEU A 372 -39.69 51.35 55.52
CA LEU A 372 -38.74 51.66 56.59
C LEU A 372 -38.83 53.13 57.04
N ASN A 373 -38.97 54.07 56.09
CA ASN A 373 -39.17 55.49 56.41
C ASN A 373 -40.49 55.71 57.18
N ASP A 374 -41.58 55.08 56.74
CA ASP A 374 -42.88 55.15 57.42
C ASP A 374 -42.78 54.64 58.87
N MET A 375 -42.06 53.53 59.09
CA MET A 375 -41.81 52.98 60.42
C MET A 375 -41.00 53.96 61.30
N ALA A 376 -39.92 54.53 60.78
CA ALA A 376 -39.10 55.51 61.50
C ALA A 376 -39.91 56.76 61.88
N GLN A 377 -40.76 57.24 60.97
CA GLN A 377 -41.65 58.39 61.21
C GLN A 377 -42.66 58.08 62.33
N ASN A 378 -43.26 56.89 62.32
CA ASN A 378 -44.17 56.45 63.38
C ASN A 378 -43.47 56.33 64.74
N LEU A 379 -42.27 55.73 64.78
CA LEU A 379 -41.47 55.64 66.01
C LEU A 379 -41.09 57.02 66.56
N ARG A 380 -40.70 57.95 65.69
CA ARG A 380 -40.43 59.35 66.05
C ARG A 380 -41.66 60.03 66.62
N GLY A 381 -42.83 59.82 66.01
CA GLY A 381 -44.11 60.32 66.52
C GLY A 381 -44.38 59.84 67.94
N ILE A 382 -44.31 58.53 68.17
CA ILE A 382 -44.52 57.92 69.50
C ILE A 382 -43.56 58.49 70.54
N VAL A 383 -42.26 58.61 70.22
CA VAL A 383 -41.27 59.18 71.15
C VAL A 383 -41.52 60.66 71.42
N THR A 384 -41.94 61.42 70.41
CA THR A 384 -42.31 62.84 70.56
C THR A 384 -43.54 63.00 71.45
N ASP A 385 -44.55 62.15 71.26
CA ASP A 385 -45.77 62.12 72.07
C ASP A 385 -45.45 61.82 73.54
N ILE A 386 -44.57 60.84 73.81
CA ILE A 386 -44.10 60.51 75.18
C ILE A 386 -43.35 61.69 75.82
N ILE A 387 -42.46 62.37 75.08
CA ILE A 387 -41.71 63.54 75.57
C ILE A 387 -42.65 64.73 75.83
N SER A 388 -43.69 64.92 75.02
CA SER A 388 -44.67 66.01 75.20
C SER A 388 -45.72 65.73 76.29
N SER A 389 -45.88 64.47 76.68
CA SER A 389 -46.82 64.01 77.72
C SER A 389 -46.18 63.81 79.09
N SER A 390 -44.87 64.09 79.22
CA SER A 390 -44.12 64.17 80.47
C SER A 390 -43.84 65.64 80.80
#